data_AF-A0A822EXL3-F1
#
_entry.id   AF-A0A822EXL3-F1
#
_cell.length_a   1.000
_cell.length_b   1.000
_cell.length_c   1.000
_cell.angle_alpha   90.00
_cell.angle_beta   90.00
_cell.angle_gamma   90.00
#
_symmetry.space_group_name_H-M   'P 1'
#
loop_
_entity.id
_entity.type
_entity.pdbx_description
1 polymer ?
#
loop_
_entity_poly.entity_id
_entity_poly.type
_entity_poly.pdbx_seq_one_letter_code
_entity_poly.pdbx_strand_id
1 'polypeptide(L)'
;ERSSYFRNLSTKTRQILIENNSEIAGTLNSILVMREINALNNMTFITSCTTIYGDDVIKKSYHLTTRLESNGIFVKLMILTLAFSTNCSIVIPHYTENRMTSSSALSVFHIECILVTMFWKYLIYHYGFNGAVQSFNYLIKCVLDIINCANEMRNTYHENLIDTLVEETKRSLITEN
;
A
#
# COMPACT_ATOMS: atom_id res chain seq x y z
N GLU A 1 15.47 -1.02 -18.07
CA GLU A 1 14.58 -1.90 -18.87
C GLU A 1 13.34 -2.26 -18.06
N ARG A 2 12.16 -2.36 -18.69
CA ARG A 2 10.92 -2.84 -18.05
C ARG A 2 11.04 -4.37 -17.90
N SER A 3 10.72 -4.95 -16.74
CA SER A 3 10.95 -6.39 -16.50
C SER A 3 10.17 -7.25 -17.52
N SER A 4 10.88 -8.15 -18.21
CA SER A 4 10.29 -9.09 -19.17
C SER A 4 9.27 -10.02 -18.50
N TYR A 5 9.49 -10.32 -17.23
CA TYR A 5 8.67 -11.18 -16.40
C TYR A 5 7.20 -10.75 -16.32
N PHE A 6 6.91 -9.46 -16.15
CA PHE A 6 5.52 -8.98 -16.11
C PHE A 6 4.83 -9.04 -17.47
N ARG A 7 5.57 -8.78 -18.56
CA ARG A 7 5.00 -8.85 -19.93
C ARG A 7 4.65 -10.26 -20.35
N ASN A 8 5.37 -11.24 -19.81
CA ASN A 8 5.14 -12.66 -20.08
C ASN A 8 3.89 -13.21 -19.37
N LEU A 9 3.32 -12.46 -18.41
CA LEU A 9 2.05 -12.82 -17.79
C LEU A 9 0.88 -12.56 -18.74
N SER A 10 -0.13 -13.44 -18.67
CA SER A 10 -1.39 -13.22 -19.39
C SER A 10 -2.03 -11.89 -18.98
N THR A 11 -2.77 -11.25 -19.88
CA THR A 11 -3.47 -9.99 -19.58
C THR A 11 -4.40 -10.14 -18.37
N LYS A 12 -5.09 -11.27 -18.26
CA LYS A 12 -5.96 -11.59 -17.12
C LYS A 12 -5.18 -11.68 -15.80
N THR A 13 -4.02 -12.33 -15.81
CA THR A 13 -3.15 -12.45 -14.61
C THR A 13 -2.64 -11.07 -14.18
N ARG A 14 -2.25 -10.22 -15.13
CA ARG A 14 -1.82 -8.85 -14.85
C ARG A 14 -2.94 -8.02 -14.25
N GLN A 15 -4.14 -8.14 -14.78
CA GLN A 15 -5.32 -7.44 -14.25
C GLN A 15 -5.61 -7.87 -12.81
N ILE A 16 -5.64 -9.18 -12.53
CA ILE A 16 -5.87 -9.70 -11.17
C ILE A 16 -4.80 -9.19 -10.18
N LEU A 17 -3.52 -9.17 -10.58
CA LEU A 17 -2.46 -8.63 -9.72
C LEU A 17 -2.65 -7.15 -9.40
N ILE A 18 -3.01 -6.35 -10.41
CA ILE A 18 -3.27 -4.92 -10.21
C ILE A 18 -4.49 -4.74 -9.30
N GLU A 19 -5.59 -5.42 -9.58
CA GLU A 19 -6.82 -5.34 -8.76
C GLU A 19 -6.52 -5.70 -7.30
N ASN A 20 -5.81 -6.80 -7.06
CA ASN A 20 -5.55 -7.30 -5.70
C ASN A 20 -4.54 -6.46 -4.91
N ASN A 21 -3.54 -5.88 -5.58
CA ASN A 21 -2.39 -5.29 -4.90
C ASN A 21 -2.34 -3.76 -5.00
N SER A 22 -3.19 -3.14 -5.84
CA SER A 22 -3.19 -1.70 -6.07
C SER A 22 -3.49 -0.88 -4.82
N GLU A 23 -4.40 -1.32 -3.94
CA GLU A 23 -4.75 -0.61 -2.72
C GLU A 23 -3.55 -0.54 -1.75
N ILE A 24 -2.94 -1.69 -1.45
CA ILE A 24 -1.79 -1.76 -0.54
C ILE A 24 -0.56 -1.07 -1.16
N ALA A 25 -0.24 -1.38 -2.42
CA ALA A 25 0.91 -0.77 -3.09
C ALA A 25 0.71 0.75 -3.26
N GLY A 26 -0.50 1.19 -3.58
CA GLY A 26 -0.86 2.60 -3.72
C GLY A 26 -0.79 3.34 -2.38
N THR A 27 -1.26 2.74 -1.31
CA THR A 27 -1.17 3.30 0.05
C THR A 27 0.29 3.46 0.48
N LEU A 28 1.09 2.40 0.35
CA LEU A 28 2.51 2.43 0.68
C LEU A 28 3.25 3.50 -0.14
N ASN A 29 3.00 3.55 -1.45
CA ASN A 29 3.57 4.56 -2.33
C ASN A 29 3.15 5.98 -1.92
N SER A 30 1.89 6.19 -1.52
CA SER A 30 1.40 7.50 -1.09
C SER A 30 2.10 7.98 0.19
N ILE A 31 2.26 7.10 1.19
CA ILE A 31 2.97 7.46 2.44
C ILE A 31 4.43 7.82 2.14
N LEU A 32 5.07 7.12 1.21
CA LEU A 32 6.42 7.44 0.79
C LEU A 32 6.53 8.78 0.08
N VAL A 33 5.62 9.04 -0.87
CA VAL A 33 5.56 10.34 -1.54
C VAL A 33 5.37 11.44 -0.50
N MET A 34 4.42 11.27 0.44
CA MET A 34 4.19 12.23 1.53
C MET A 34 5.46 12.48 2.35
N ARG A 35 6.26 11.45 2.63
CA ARG A 35 7.55 11.60 3.32
C ARG A 35 8.55 12.38 2.45
N GLU A 36 8.75 11.99 1.20
CA GLU A 36 9.74 12.60 0.31
C GLU A 36 9.46 14.08 0.03
N ILE A 37 8.18 14.46 -0.12
CA ILE A 37 7.80 15.86 -0.32
C ILE A 37 7.63 16.64 0.98
N ASN A 38 7.91 16.01 2.14
CA ASN A 38 7.66 16.57 3.47
C ASN A 38 6.23 17.11 3.63
N ALA A 39 5.23 16.40 3.09
CA ALA A 39 3.83 16.82 3.08
C ALA A 39 3.32 17.13 4.49
N LEU A 40 3.73 16.33 5.48
CA LEU A 40 3.32 16.48 6.88
C LEU A 40 4.07 17.58 7.64
N ASN A 41 4.94 18.35 6.97
CA ASN A 41 5.47 19.61 7.48
C ASN A 41 4.76 20.83 6.85
N ASN A 42 3.87 20.60 5.87
CA ASN A 42 3.09 21.64 5.24
C ASN A 42 1.77 21.84 6.01
N MET A 43 1.62 22.97 6.69
CA MET A 43 0.45 23.25 7.51
C MET A 43 -0.87 23.26 6.71
N THR A 44 -0.84 23.72 5.45
CA THR A 44 -2.01 23.71 4.56
C THR A 44 -2.44 22.28 4.25
N PHE A 45 -1.46 21.40 3.96
CA PHE A 45 -1.74 19.98 3.74
C PHE A 45 -2.34 19.32 4.99
N ILE A 46 -1.72 19.53 6.15
CA ILE A 46 -2.19 18.99 7.44
C ILE A 46 -3.61 19.45 7.73
N THR A 47 -3.90 20.74 7.59
CA THR A 47 -5.22 21.31 7.90
C THR A 47 -6.30 20.72 6.99
N SER A 48 -6.03 20.64 5.68
CA SER A 48 -6.95 20.04 4.71
C SER A 48 -7.20 18.56 5.01
N CYS A 49 -6.14 17.79 5.24
CA CYS A 49 -6.28 16.36 5.51
C CYS A 49 -6.93 16.08 6.88
N THR A 50 -6.67 16.91 7.90
CA THR A 50 -7.32 16.81 9.22
C THR A 50 -8.84 17.05 9.12
N THR A 51 -9.25 17.98 8.26
CA THR A 51 -10.68 18.27 8.02
C THR A 51 -11.40 17.06 7.40
N ILE A 52 -10.72 16.31 6.54
CA ILE A 52 -11.31 15.18 5.81
C ILE A 52 -11.22 13.87 6.62
N TYR A 53 -10.07 13.60 7.23
CA TYR A 53 -9.74 12.30 7.83
C TYR A 53 -9.62 12.33 9.35
N GLY A 54 -9.76 13.49 9.99
CA GLY A 54 -9.60 13.65 11.43
C GLY A 54 -8.14 13.67 11.90
N ASP A 55 -7.93 14.25 13.08
CA ASP A 55 -6.60 14.48 13.66
C ASP A 55 -5.86 13.17 14.00
N ASP A 56 -6.59 12.14 14.44
CA ASP A 56 -6.01 10.85 14.79
C ASP A 56 -5.33 10.16 13.60
N VAL A 57 -5.94 10.24 12.41
CA VAL A 57 -5.38 9.66 11.18
C VAL A 57 -4.11 10.41 10.76
N ILE A 58 -4.08 11.74 10.91
CA ILE A 58 -2.91 12.54 10.56
C ILE A 58 -1.76 12.27 11.51
N LYS A 59 -2.02 12.17 12.82
CA LYS A 59 -1.02 11.76 13.82
C LYS A 59 -0.45 10.37 13.52
N LYS A 60 -1.32 9.39 13.23
CA LYS A 60 -0.88 8.04 12.83
C LYS A 60 -0.03 8.08 11.55
N SER A 61 -0.44 8.83 10.54
CA SER A 61 0.30 9.00 9.28
C SER A 61 1.67 9.65 9.51
N TYR A 62 1.77 10.63 10.43
CA TYR A 62 3.04 11.23 10.83
C TYR A 62 3.97 10.22 11.52
N HIS A 63 3.44 9.41 12.43
CA HIS A 63 4.22 8.35 13.06
C HIS A 63 4.68 7.27 12.06
N LEU A 64 3.88 6.96 11.04
CA LEU A 64 4.24 6.00 10.01
C LEU A 64 5.31 6.53 9.05
N THR A 65 5.17 7.78 8.59
CA THR A 65 6.15 8.42 7.69
C THR A 65 7.53 8.58 8.33
N THR A 66 7.58 8.92 9.61
CA THR A 66 8.85 9.06 10.36
C THR A 66 9.54 7.73 10.64
N ARG A 67 8.79 6.62 10.65
CA ARG A 67 9.33 5.27 10.85
C ARG A 67 9.79 4.58 9.57
N LEU A 68 9.37 5.05 8.39
CA LEU A 68 9.74 4.39 7.14
C LEU A 68 11.26 4.45 6.88
N GLU A 69 11.81 3.32 6.44
CA GLU A 69 13.23 3.16 6.09
C GLU A 69 13.68 4.24 5.09
N SER A 70 14.70 5.00 5.46
CA SER A 70 15.23 6.13 4.68
C SER A 70 15.79 5.70 3.32
N ASN A 71 16.33 4.49 3.23
CA ASN A 71 16.90 3.99 2.00
C ASN A 71 15.80 3.60 0.99
N GLY A 72 15.61 4.48 0.01
CA GLY A 72 14.60 4.33 -1.04
C GLY A 72 14.74 3.09 -1.91
N ILE A 73 15.89 2.41 -1.95
CA ILE A 73 16.05 1.16 -2.70
C ILE A 73 15.34 0.01 -1.97
N PHE A 74 15.50 -0.11 -0.65
CA PHE A 74 14.79 -1.13 0.13
C PHE A 74 13.29 -0.97 0.02
N VAL A 75 12.84 0.27 0.11
CA VAL A 75 11.44 0.64 -0.03
C VAL A 75 10.90 0.25 -1.41
N LYS A 76 11.62 0.55 -2.50
CA LYS A 76 11.20 0.17 -3.86
C LYS A 76 11.14 -1.35 -4.03
N LEU A 77 12.14 -2.08 -3.52
CA LEU A 77 12.16 -3.54 -3.56
C LEU A 77 10.99 -4.13 -2.77
N MET A 78 10.69 -3.57 -1.59
CA MET A 78 9.54 -3.97 -0.78
C MET A 78 8.21 -3.74 -1.50
N ILE A 79 7.99 -2.56 -2.11
CA ILE A 79 6.78 -2.28 -2.89
C ILE A 79 6.66 -3.24 -4.08
N LEU A 80 7.76 -3.52 -4.79
CA LEU A 80 7.76 -4.48 -5.89
C LEU A 80 7.41 -5.88 -5.39
N THR A 81 8.00 -6.34 -4.28
CA THR A 81 7.65 -7.63 -3.68
C THR A 81 6.17 -7.72 -3.34
N LEU A 82 5.59 -6.66 -2.75
CA LEU A 82 4.16 -6.61 -2.41
C LEU A 82 3.25 -6.53 -3.65
N ALA A 83 3.63 -5.74 -4.65
CA ALA A 83 2.88 -5.60 -5.90
C ALA A 83 2.76 -6.92 -6.69
N PHE A 84 3.72 -7.82 -6.52
CA PHE A 84 3.72 -9.15 -7.12
C PHE A 84 3.34 -10.25 -6.13
N SER A 85 2.96 -9.91 -4.89
CA SER A 85 2.59 -10.92 -3.93
C SER A 85 1.25 -11.55 -4.29
N THR A 86 1.24 -12.87 -4.26
CA THR A 86 0.01 -13.67 -4.39
C THR A 86 -0.90 -13.56 -3.16
N ASN A 87 -0.39 -13.02 -2.04
CA ASN A 87 -1.05 -13.04 -0.73
C ASN A 87 -1.57 -11.67 -0.26
N CYS A 88 -1.34 -10.59 -1.00
CA CYS A 88 -1.80 -9.26 -0.57
C CYS A 88 -3.34 -9.12 -0.58
N SER A 89 -4.05 -9.93 -1.38
CA SER A 89 -5.52 -10.04 -1.31
C SER A 89 -6.04 -10.74 -0.05
N ILE A 90 -5.17 -11.32 0.80
CA ILE A 90 -5.58 -11.96 2.06
C ILE A 90 -5.95 -10.91 3.11
N VAL A 91 -5.37 -9.70 3.04
CA VAL A 91 -5.57 -8.67 4.08
C VAL A 91 -6.77 -7.77 3.78
N ILE A 92 -7.21 -7.71 2.52
CA ILE A 92 -8.43 -7.00 2.11
C ILE A 92 -9.35 -8.03 1.44
N PRO A 93 -10.35 -8.57 2.15
CA PRO A 93 -11.23 -9.58 1.60
C PRO A 93 -12.13 -8.94 0.53
N HIS A 94 -11.70 -8.97 -0.72
CA HIS A 94 -12.63 -8.85 -1.83
C HIS A 94 -13.30 -10.21 -2.04
N TYR A 95 -14.63 -10.25 -1.93
CA TYR A 95 -15.50 -11.42 -2.14
C TYR A 95 -15.50 -11.97 -3.57
N THR A 96 -14.49 -11.67 -4.38
CA THR A 96 -14.38 -12.16 -5.75
C THR A 96 -13.62 -13.48 -5.78
N GLU A 97 -14.36 -14.55 -6.06
CA GLU A 97 -13.90 -15.92 -6.31
C GLU A 97 -12.48 -16.01 -6.88
N ASN A 98 -11.70 -16.95 -6.35
CA ASN A 98 -10.31 -17.27 -6.70
C ASN A 98 -10.04 -17.23 -8.22
N ARG A 99 -9.66 -16.06 -8.77
CA ARG A 99 -9.64 -15.80 -10.23
C ARG A 99 -8.39 -16.30 -10.95
N MET A 100 -7.36 -16.75 -10.22
CA MET A 100 -6.05 -17.07 -10.80
C MET A 100 -5.94 -18.56 -11.13
N THR A 101 -5.63 -18.90 -12.38
CA THR A 101 -5.36 -20.29 -12.78
C THR A 101 -4.06 -20.79 -12.13
N SER A 102 -3.95 -22.08 -11.84
CA SER A 102 -2.76 -22.69 -11.22
C SER A 102 -1.45 -22.39 -11.98
N SER A 103 -1.50 -22.36 -13.31
CA SER A 103 -0.36 -22.00 -14.17
C SER A 103 0.06 -20.53 -14.05
N SER A 104 -0.92 -19.63 -13.88
CA SER A 104 -0.68 -18.21 -13.64
C SER A 104 -0.08 -17.98 -12.26
N ALA A 105 -0.58 -18.68 -11.24
CA ALA A 105 -0.10 -18.60 -9.87
C ALA A 105 1.38 -19.01 -9.76
N LEU A 106 1.80 -20.09 -10.46
CA LEU A 106 3.19 -20.53 -10.47
C LEU A 106 4.14 -19.49 -11.08
N SER A 107 3.72 -18.83 -12.16
CA SER A 107 4.51 -17.79 -12.82
C SER A 107 4.67 -16.55 -11.95
N VAL A 108 3.60 -16.14 -11.26
CA VAL A 108 3.64 -15.02 -10.30
C VAL A 108 4.52 -15.37 -9.10
N PHE A 109 4.36 -16.57 -8.54
CA PHE A 109 5.18 -17.05 -7.43
C PHE A 109 6.67 -17.06 -7.78
N HIS A 110 7.02 -17.45 -9.00
CA HIS A 110 8.41 -17.41 -9.45
C HIS A 110 8.98 -15.98 -9.46
N ILE A 111 8.19 -14.99 -9.91
CA ILE A 111 8.58 -13.58 -9.88
C ILE A 111 8.71 -13.10 -8.42
N GLU A 112 7.75 -13.46 -7.56
CA GLU A 112 7.78 -13.16 -6.12
C GLU A 112 9.07 -13.70 -5.48
N CYS A 113 9.44 -14.95 -5.74
CA CYS A 113 10.69 -15.54 -5.25
C CYS A 113 11.94 -14.79 -5.71
N ILE A 114 12.00 -14.35 -6.98
CA ILE A 114 13.13 -13.56 -7.49
C ILE A 114 13.22 -12.24 -6.73
N LEU A 115 12.11 -11.53 -6.57
CA LEU A 115 12.06 -10.23 -5.89
C LEU A 115 12.44 -10.35 -4.41
N VAL A 116 11.88 -11.34 -3.70
CA VAL A 116 12.22 -11.65 -2.30
C VAL A 116 13.71 -12.00 -2.17
N THR A 117 14.25 -12.81 -3.09
CA THR A 117 15.67 -13.17 -3.07
C THR A 117 16.57 -11.95 -3.30
N MET A 118 16.23 -11.09 -4.25
CA MET A 118 16.96 -9.84 -4.49
C MET A 118 16.92 -8.93 -3.26
N PHE A 119 15.73 -8.75 -2.68
CA PHE A 119 15.53 -7.96 -1.48
C PHE A 119 16.36 -8.49 -0.30
N TRP A 120 16.32 -9.79 -0.05
CA TRP A 120 17.06 -10.44 1.02
C TRP A 120 18.58 -10.33 0.83
N LYS A 121 19.09 -10.60 -0.38
CA LYS A 121 20.51 -10.45 -0.69
C LYS A 121 20.98 -9.01 -0.50
N TYR A 122 20.15 -8.05 -0.90
CA TYR A 122 20.47 -6.63 -0.76
C TYR A 122 20.49 -6.20 0.72
N LEU A 123 19.59 -6.72 1.55
CA LEU A 123 19.60 -6.49 3.01
C LEU A 123 20.87 -7.06 3.64
N ILE A 124 21.24 -8.30 3.32
CA ILE A 124 22.46 -8.93 3.83
C ILE A 124 23.70 -8.15 3.39
N TYR A 125 23.74 -7.71 2.13
CA TYR A 125 24.87 -6.96 1.60
C TYR A 125 25.11 -5.63 2.35
N HIS A 126 24.04 -4.92 2.72
CA HIS A 126 24.15 -3.62 3.38
C HIS A 126 24.28 -3.69 4.91
N TYR A 127 23.57 -4.61 5.56
CA TYR A 127 23.46 -4.63 7.03
C TYR A 127 24.10 -5.86 7.68
N GLY A 128 24.64 -6.79 6.90
CA GLY A 128 25.07 -8.11 7.38
C GLY A 128 23.87 -8.97 7.81
N PHE A 129 24.12 -10.21 8.24
CA PHE A 129 23.04 -11.16 8.54
C PHE A 129 22.12 -10.69 9.68
N ASN A 130 22.69 -10.31 10.83
CA ASN A 130 21.89 -9.91 12.00
C ASN A 130 21.12 -8.61 11.75
N GLY A 131 21.77 -7.62 11.12
CA GLY A 131 21.14 -6.35 10.76
C GLY A 131 20.05 -6.53 9.69
N ALA A 132 20.24 -7.46 8.74
CA ALA A 132 19.23 -7.80 7.75
C ALA A 132 17.97 -8.38 8.39
N VAL A 133 18.10 -9.29 9.36
CA VAL A 133 16.94 -9.85 10.10
C VAL A 133 16.18 -8.75 10.83
N GLN A 134 16.88 -7.87 11.55
CA GLN A 134 16.25 -6.76 12.27
C GLN A 134 15.53 -5.80 11.32
N SER A 135 16.21 -5.40 10.24
CA SER A 135 15.65 -4.50 9.23
C SER A 135 14.45 -5.11 8.53
N PHE A 136 14.51 -6.40 8.20
CA PHE A 136 13.39 -7.11 7.59
C PHE A 136 12.17 -7.16 8.50
N ASN A 137 12.35 -7.52 9.77
CA ASN A 137 11.27 -7.52 10.77
C ASN A 137 10.67 -6.13 10.96
N TYR A 138 11.52 -5.11 10.99
CA TYR A 138 11.10 -3.73 11.10
C TYR A 138 10.25 -3.29 9.89
N LEU A 139 10.67 -3.64 8.68
CA LEU A 139 9.94 -3.36 7.45
C LEU A 139 8.59 -4.07 7.40
N ILE A 140 8.54 -5.37 7.77
CA ILE A 140 7.27 -6.10 7.88
C ILE A 140 6.32 -5.41 8.86
N LYS A 141 6.81 -5.04 10.05
CA LYS A 141 6.00 -4.33 11.04
C LYS A 141 5.48 -3.01 10.49
N CYS A 142 6.31 -2.23 9.79
CA CYS A 142 5.88 -0.99 9.16
C CYS A 142 4.77 -1.23 8.12
N VAL A 143 4.89 -2.27 7.29
CA VAL A 143 3.86 -2.64 6.31
C VAL A 143 2.55 -3.01 7.01
N LEU A 144 2.60 -3.81 8.08
CA LEU A 144 1.41 -4.19 8.84
C LEU A 144 0.74 -2.98 9.51
N ASP A 145 1.53 -2.09 10.12
CA ASP A 145 1.01 -0.86 10.75
C ASP A 145 0.32 0.04 9.69
N ILE A 146 0.89 0.13 8.49
CA ILE A 146 0.31 0.87 7.35
C ILE A 146 -1.01 0.26 6.89
N ILE A 147 -1.06 -1.08 6.74
CA ILE A 147 -2.28 -1.77 6.33
C ILE A 147 -3.38 -1.59 7.38
N ASN A 148 -3.04 -1.68 8.67
CA ASN A 148 -3.99 -1.41 9.75
C ASN A 148 -4.55 0.02 9.67
N CYS A 149 -3.67 1.01 9.47
CA CYS A 149 -4.08 2.40 9.32
C CYS A 149 -5.00 2.62 8.10
N ALA A 150 -4.70 1.97 6.97
CA ALA A 150 -5.52 2.04 5.77
C ALA A 150 -6.92 1.44 5.99
N ASN A 151 -6.99 0.30 6.67
CA ASN A 151 -8.26 -0.34 7.03
C ASN A 151 -9.11 0.53 7.97
N GLU A 152 -8.49 1.17 8.96
CA GLU A 152 -9.18 2.13 9.85
C GLU A 152 -9.72 3.34 9.08
N MET A 153 -8.92 3.90 8.17
CA MET A 153 -9.35 5.01 7.31
C MET A 153 -10.57 4.64 6.46
N ARG A 154 -10.55 3.44 5.86
CA ARG A 154 -11.65 2.95 5.02
C ARG A 154 -12.94 2.79 5.83
N ASN A 155 -12.88 2.09 6.95
CA ASN A 155 -14.07 1.72 7.70
C ASN A 155 -14.68 2.91 8.47
N THR A 156 -13.85 3.85 8.96
CA THR A 156 -14.36 4.92 9.84
C THR A 156 -14.63 6.23 9.10
N TYR A 157 -13.83 6.59 8.09
CA TYR A 157 -13.91 7.94 7.52
C TYR A 157 -14.53 7.95 6.12
N HIS A 158 -14.27 6.92 5.31
CA HIS A 158 -14.87 6.87 3.97
C HIS A 158 -16.38 6.63 3.99
N GLU A 159 -16.88 5.77 4.88
CA GLU A 159 -18.32 5.54 5.05
C GLU A 159 -19.02 6.84 5.51
N ASN A 160 -18.50 7.49 6.55
CA ASN A 160 -19.05 8.75 7.06
C ASN A 160 -18.99 9.91 6.05
N LEU A 161 -17.93 10.00 5.24
CA LEU A 161 -17.80 11.03 4.21
C LEU A 161 -18.81 10.81 3.07
N ILE A 162 -18.97 9.57 2.61
CA ILE A 162 -19.95 9.23 1.57
C ILE A 162 -21.37 9.52 2.07
N ASP A 163 -21.70 9.12 3.30
CA ASP A 163 -23.00 9.38 3.89
C ASP A 163 -23.27 10.89 4.02
N THR A 164 -22.27 11.66 4.42
CA THR A 164 -22.38 13.13 4.51
C THR A 164 -22.60 13.76 3.15
N LEU A 165 -21.85 13.35 2.12
CA LEU A 165 -22.00 13.84 0.74
C LEU A 165 -23.36 13.47 0.15
N VAL A 166 -23.86 12.26 0.43
CA VAL A 166 -25.18 11.81 0.01
C VAL A 166 -26.26 12.68 0.65
N GLU A 167 -26.16 12.97 1.95
CA GLU A 167 -27.12 13.82 2.65
C GLU A 167 -27.06 15.29 2.20
N GLU A 168 -25.87 15.85 1.96
CA GLU A 168 -25.73 17.20 1.39
C GLU A 168 -26.31 17.29 -0.02
N THR A 169 -26.05 16.29 -0.86
CA THR A 169 -26.61 16.22 -2.22
C THR A 169 -28.13 16.13 -2.18
N LYS A 170 -28.69 15.31 -1.28
CA LYS A 170 -30.15 15.23 -1.06
C LYS A 170 -30.72 16.58 -0.63
N ARG A 171 -30.08 17.29 0.30
CA ARG A 171 -30.54 18.62 0.75
C ARG A 171 -30.51 19.64 -0.37
N SER A 172 -29.43 19.68 -1.16
CA SER A 172 -29.30 20.60 -2.30
C SER A 172 -30.41 20.37 -3.33
N LEU A 173 -30.75 19.11 -3.61
CA LEU A 173 -31.82 18.74 -4.56
C LEU A 173 -33.23 19.07 -4.04
N ILE A 174 -33.43 19.12 -2.72
CA ILE A 174 -34.72 19.51 -2.11
C ILE A 174 -34.92 21.03 -2.16
N THR A 175 -33.84 21.81 -2.06
CA THR A 175 -33.90 23.29 -2.13
C THR A 175 -34.02 23.88 -3.53
N GLU A 176 -33.86 23.07 -4.59
CA GLU A 176 -34.03 23.48 -5.99
C GLU A 176 -35.44 23.23 -6.57
N ASN A 177 -36.39 22.75 -5.75
CA ASN A 177 -37.82 22.66 -6.06
C ASN A 177 -38.64 23.68 -5.26
#